data_AF-A0A6C0GQZ4-F1
#
_entry.id   AF-A0A6C0GQZ4-F1
#
_cell.length_a   1.000
_cell.length_b   1.000
_cell.length_c   1.000
_cell.angle_alpha   90.00
_cell.angle_beta   90.00
_cell.angle_gamma   90.00
#
_symmetry.space_group_name_H-M   'P 1'
#
loop_
_entity.id
_entity.type
_entity.pdbx_description
1 polymer ?
#
loop_
_entity_poly.entity_id
_entity_poly.type
_entity_poly.pdbx_seq_one_letter_code
_entity_poly.pdbx_strand_id
1 'polypeptide(L)'
;MNRHTYLKEADKIRAHADNECTDLHEISSPQRYHFLQSKSTRNIFLPDLQTDDDIFFRELMFHTELAIKDQELPYAYENLTVKGNTSFLEENKPVIYCTFHLGSYRLINFFLYKHKIDYALMISQKTFEAEEQRIHSIHKKIEEKYAHSIQFKVLNAESETVAMQMIREVRKGNSLLFYIDGNTGVGGTDRKDDKLVAIDFLGQTLLARKGIAFLSHYLNIPVIPVLSYRRTVAEPILEFFDPIYPTPETDREAYCKQTTQEIWNIFARYLKKYPEQWEGWLYANHFLSTPEQGTSYAAPIPIEDNSYYTFARNNYSLFANHQGHYLYHNQTTHCIKVSDSLFKFLNKIDQDHIDIEGKSLKGLISESLLNNLIQTSIFAKV
;
A
#
# COMPACT_ATOMS: atom_id res chain seq x y z
N MET A 1 -13.54 -22.97 -15.54
CA MET A 1 -12.13 -23.43 -15.50
C MET A 1 -11.98 -24.33 -14.28
N ASN A 2 -11.29 -25.48 -14.35
CA ASN A 2 -11.15 -26.36 -13.17
C ASN A 2 -9.97 -25.95 -12.26
N ARG A 3 -9.93 -26.50 -11.04
CA ARG A 3 -8.90 -26.19 -10.03
C ARG A 3 -7.47 -26.46 -10.53
N HIS A 4 -7.26 -27.56 -11.27
CA HIS A 4 -5.94 -27.92 -11.78
C HIS A 4 -5.41 -26.88 -12.77
N THR A 5 -6.25 -26.43 -13.69
CA THR A 5 -5.89 -25.35 -14.62
C THR A 5 -5.60 -24.05 -13.89
N TYR A 6 -6.40 -23.69 -12.88
CA TYR A 6 -6.13 -22.50 -12.06
C TYR A 6 -4.77 -22.56 -11.37
N LEU A 7 -4.45 -23.68 -10.73
CA LEU A 7 -3.17 -23.86 -10.04
C LEU A 7 -1.99 -23.77 -11.02
N LYS A 8 -2.12 -24.33 -12.23
CA LYS A 8 -1.09 -24.17 -13.27
C LYS A 8 -0.88 -22.71 -13.68
N GLU A 9 -1.93 -21.91 -13.76
CA GLU A 9 -1.78 -20.48 -14.04
C GLU A 9 -1.12 -19.76 -12.85
N ALA A 10 -1.50 -20.10 -11.62
CA ALA A 10 -0.83 -19.58 -10.43
C ALA A 10 0.66 -19.96 -10.38
N ASP A 11 1.03 -21.19 -10.76
CA ASP A 11 2.43 -21.61 -10.85
C ASP A 11 3.23 -20.81 -11.89
N LYS A 12 2.60 -20.45 -13.03
CA LYS A 12 3.23 -19.56 -14.03
C LYS A 12 3.45 -18.15 -13.48
N ILE A 13 2.45 -17.61 -12.79
CA ILE A 13 2.54 -16.29 -12.14
C ILE A 13 3.67 -16.29 -11.10
N ARG A 14 3.76 -17.35 -10.30
CA ARG A 14 4.84 -17.55 -9.33
C ARG A 14 6.21 -17.59 -10.00
N ALA A 15 6.36 -18.39 -11.05
CA ALA A 15 7.60 -18.45 -11.81
C ALA A 15 7.96 -17.09 -12.44
N HIS A 16 6.98 -16.31 -12.89
CA HIS A 16 7.21 -14.96 -13.39
C HIS A 16 7.70 -14.02 -12.29
N ALA A 17 7.00 -13.96 -11.15
CA ALA A 17 7.41 -13.18 -9.98
C ALA A 17 8.82 -13.56 -9.50
N ASP A 18 9.15 -14.85 -9.50
CA ASP A 18 10.48 -15.32 -9.13
C ASP A 18 11.58 -14.85 -10.08
N ASN A 19 11.30 -14.84 -11.38
CA ASN A 19 12.23 -14.36 -12.40
C ASN A 19 12.47 -12.85 -12.28
N GLU A 20 11.42 -12.07 -12.02
CA GLU A 20 11.50 -10.62 -11.81
C GLU A 20 12.27 -10.26 -10.53
N CYS A 21 12.39 -11.19 -9.58
CA CYS A 21 13.06 -10.99 -8.29
C CYS A 21 14.46 -11.63 -8.23
N THR A 22 15.12 -11.92 -9.36
CA THR A 22 16.42 -12.63 -9.35
C THR A 22 17.60 -11.80 -8.84
N ASP A 23 17.50 -10.47 -8.87
CA ASP A 23 18.60 -9.54 -8.62
C ASP A 23 18.27 -8.48 -7.54
N LEU A 24 17.46 -8.81 -6.53
CA LEU A 24 16.95 -7.85 -5.53
C LEU A 24 18.02 -7.05 -4.76
N HIS A 25 19.25 -7.56 -4.70
CA HIS A 25 20.38 -6.92 -4.03
C HIS A 25 21.27 -6.12 -5.00
N GLU A 26 21.08 -6.28 -6.31
CA GLU A 26 21.74 -5.46 -7.31
C GLU A 26 21.20 -4.04 -7.25
N ILE A 27 22.11 -3.08 -7.17
CA ILE A 27 21.79 -1.66 -7.00
C ILE A 27 20.94 -1.13 -8.16
N SER A 28 21.14 -1.65 -9.36
CA SER A 28 20.41 -1.28 -10.57
C SER A 28 19.18 -2.14 -10.85
N SER A 29 18.85 -3.10 -9.98
CA SER A 29 17.69 -3.96 -10.19
C SER A 29 16.41 -3.10 -10.28
N PRO A 30 15.54 -3.34 -11.28
CA PRO A 30 14.26 -2.64 -11.38
C PRO A 30 13.39 -2.80 -10.13
N GLN A 31 13.54 -3.91 -9.40
CA GLN A 31 12.77 -4.20 -8.20
C GLN A 31 13.43 -3.70 -6.91
N ARG A 32 14.68 -3.22 -6.97
CA ARG A 32 15.46 -2.83 -5.77
C ARG A 32 14.70 -1.85 -4.88
N TYR A 33 14.09 -0.83 -5.48
CA TYR A 33 13.35 0.19 -4.74
C TYR A 33 12.12 -0.41 -4.01
N HIS A 34 11.30 -1.18 -4.72
CA HIS A 34 10.13 -1.85 -4.14
C HIS A 34 10.52 -2.87 -3.07
N PHE A 35 11.61 -3.60 -3.27
CA PHE A 35 12.17 -4.51 -2.28
C PHE A 35 12.53 -3.77 -0.98
N LEU A 36 13.30 -2.68 -1.09
CA LEU A 36 13.67 -1.85 0.06
C LEU A 36 12.45 -1.25 0.77
N GLN A 37 11.46 -0.76 0.01
CA GLN A 37 10.19 -0.28 0.57
C GLN A 37 9.46 -1.38 1.33
N SER A 38 9.24 -2.55 0.72
CA SER A 38 8.52 -3.65 1.35
C SER A 38 9.18 -4.08 2.66
N LYS A 39 10.50 -4.25 2.66
CA LYS A 39 11.31 -4.59 3.83
C LYS A 39 11.15 -3.57 4.94
N SER A 40 11.32 -2.29 4.61
CA SER A 40 11.31 -1.19 5.59
C SER A 40 9.92 -1.00 6.18
N THR A 41 8.89 -0.93 5.33
CA THR A 41 7.48 -0.81 5.74
C THR A 41 7.08 -2.00 6.62
N ARG A 42 7.45 -3.23 6.25
CA ARG A 42 7.19 -4.42 7.05
C ARG A 42 7.89 -4.36 8.40
N ASN A 43 9.16 -3.96 8.46
CA ASN A 43 9.88 -3.84 9.73
C ASN A 43 9.31 -2.75 10.65
N ILE A 44 8.69 -1.70 10.10
CA ILE A 44 8.02 -0.65 10.88
C ILE A 44 6.74 -1.17 11.53
N PHE A 45 5.89 -1.88 10.78
CA PHE A 45 4.58 -2.31 11.27
C PHE A 45 4.57 -3.71 11.90
N LEU A 46 5.49 -4.58 11.51
CA LEU A 46 5.62 -5.97 11.98
C LEU A 46 7.10 -6.30 12.28
N PRO A 47 7.76 -5.59 13.23
CA PRO A 47 9.18 -5.78 13.54
C PRO A 47 9.51 -7.20 14.02
N ASP A 48 8.54 -7.88 14.65
CA ASP A 48 8.73 -9.23 15.20
C ASP A 48 8.51 -10.35 14.18
N LEU A 49 8.05 -10.03 12.96
CA LEU A 49 7.79 -11.03 11.93
C LEU A 49 9.10 -11.64 11.43
N GLN A 50 9.37 -12.88 11.85
CA GLN A 50 10.54 -13.65 11.42
C GLN A 50 10.30 -14.21 10.02
N THR A 51 10.80 -13.51 8.99
CA THR A 51 10.78 -13.97 7.60
C THR A 51 12.05 -13.52 6.89
N ASP A 52 12.47 -14.31 5.92
CA ASP A 52 13.48 -13.88 4.95
C ASP A 52 12.89 -12.78 4.05
N ASP A 53 13.67 -11.73 3.79
CA ASP A 53 13.24 -10.56 3.02
C ASP A 53 12.95 -10.90 1.56
N ASP A 54 13.81 -11.73 0.96
CA ASP A 54 13.72 -12.09 -0.45
C ASP A 54 12.51 -12.99 -0.69
N ILE A 55 12.31 -13.98 0.20
CA ILE A 55 11.13 -14.86 0.17
C ILE A 55 9.85 -14.01 0.35
N PHE A 56 9.84 -13.11 1.33
CA PHE A 56 8.68 -12.26 1.58
C PHE A 56 8.32 -11.40 0.37
N PHE A 57 9.32 -10.77 -0.25
CA PHE A 57 9.09 -9.92 -1.41
C PHE A 57 8.62 -10.72 -2.64
N ARG A 58 9.16 -11.92 -2.86
CA ARG A 58 8.68 -12.83 -3.93
C ARG A 58 7.21 -13.21 -3.73
N GLU A 59 6.82 -13.58 -2.51
CA GLU A 59 5.41 -13.88 -2.20
C GLU A 59 4.52 -12.64 -2.38
N LEU A 60 4.99 -11.46 -1.98
CA LEU A 60 4.28 -10.20 -2.20
C LEU A 60 4.03 -9.95 -3.69
N MET A 61 5.05 -10.10 -4.54
CA MET A 61 4.92 -9.91 -5.98
C MET A 61 3.99 -10.96 -6.59
N PHE A 62 4.12 -12.23 -6.20
CA PHE A 62 3.21 -13.30 -6.60
C PHE A 62 1.75 -12.98 -6.27
N HIS A 63 1.47 -12.57 -5.03
CA HIS A 63 0.11 -12.28 -4.59
C HIS A 63 -0.49 -11.04 -5.25
N THR A 64 0.34 -10.02 -5.49
CA THR A 64 -0.05 -8.81 -6.23
C THR A 64 -0.46 -9.17 -7.65
N GLU A 65 0.36 -9.91 -8.38
CA GLU A 65 0.03 -10.31 -9.76
C GLU A 65 -1.16 -11.27 -9.81
N LEU A 66 -1.27 -12.22 -8.87
CA LEU A 66 -2.40 -13.14 -8.79
C LEU A 66 -3.71 -12.39 -8.52
N ALA A 67 -3.70 -11.34 -7.69
CA ALA A 67 -4.90 -10.51 -7.46
C ALA A 67 -5.41 -9.84 -8.74
N ILE A 68 -4.49 -9.42 -9.62
CA ILE A 68 -4.81 -8.89 -10.94
C ILE A 68 -5.43 -9.99 -11.81
N LYS A 69 -4.77 -11.15 -11.86
CA LYS A 69 -5.17 -12.27 -12.73
C LYS A 69 -6.47 -12.95 -12.31
N ASP A 70 -6.80 -12.97 -11.02
CA ASP A 70 -8.03 -13.57 -10.51
C ASP A 70 -9.31 -12.98 -11.15
N GLN A 71 -9.27 -11.73 -11.63
CA GLN A 71 -10.38 -11.13 -12.38
C GLN A 71 -10.60 -11.78 -13.76
N GLU A 72 -9.58 -12.43 -14.31
CA GLU A 72 -9.63 -13.05 -15.64
C GLU A 72 -9.85 -14.56 -15.56
N LEU A 73 -9.67 -15.14 -14.37
CA LEU A 73 -9.65 -16.58 -14.14
C LEU A 73 -10.99 -17.08 -13.59
N PRO A 74 -11.81 -17.82 -14.38
CA PRO A 74 -13.13 -18.25 -13.95
C PRO A 74 -13.20 -18.99 -12.62
N TYR A 75 -12.17 -19.81 -12.36
CA TYR A 75 -12.10 -20.56 -11.12
C TYR A 75 -12.13 -19.67 -9.88
N ALA A 76 -11.41 -18.53 -9.89
CA ALA A 76 -11.26 -17.67 -8.73
C ALA A 76 -12.61 -17.08 -8.28
N TYR A 77 -13.38 -16.52 -9.20
CA TYR A 77 -14.68 -15.94 -8.86
C TYR A 77 -15.80 -17.00 -8.76
N GLU A 78 -15.70 -18.16 -9.42
CA GLU A 78 -16.67 -19.26 -9.27
C GLU A 78 -16.54 -19.99 -7.93
N ASN A 79 -15.33 -19.99 -7.34
CA ASN A 79 -15.01 -20.67 -6.08
C ASN A 79 -14.72 -19.67 -4.95
N LEU A 80 -15.13 -18.42 -5.11
CA LEU A 80 -15.02 -17.40 -4.07
C LEU A 80 -15.86 -17.81 -2.85
N THR A 81 -15.20 -17.98 -1.71
CA THR A 81 -15.88 -18.24 -0.44
C THR A 81 -16.31 -16.92 0.18
N VAL A 82 -17.62 -16.73 0.36
CA VAL A 82 -18.17 -15.54 1.04
C VAL A 82 -18.44 -15.86 2.51
N LYS A 83 -18.01 -14.99 3.42
CA LYS A 83 -18.18 -15.12 4.86
C LYS A 83 -18.67 -13.83 5.52
N GLY A 84 -19.13 -13.95 6.76
CA GLY A 84 -19.49 -12.84 7.62
C GLY A 84 -20.91 -12.35 7.39
N ASN A 85 -21.16 -11.07 7.63
CA ASN A 85 -22.48 -10.49 7.60
C ASN A 85 -22.90 -10.10 6.17
N THR A 86 -23.87 -10.82 5.60
CA THR A 86 -24.43 -10.53 4.27
C THR A 86 -25.88 -10.04 4.31
N SER A 87 -26.38 -9.56 5.47
CA SER A 87 -27.77 -9.11 5.60
C SER A 87 -28.11 -7.95 4.67
N PHE A 88 -27.10 -7.14 4.30
CA PHE A 88 -27.24 -6.03 3.36
C PHE A 88 -27.80 -6.44 1.99
N LEU A 89 -27.66 -7.72 1.60
CA LEU A 89 -28.22 -8.25 0.35
C LEU A 89 -29.76 -8.23 0.35
N GLU A 90 -30.39 -8.24 1.52
CA GLU A 90 -31.85 -8.25 1.67
C GLU A 90 -32.44 -6.83 1.70
N GLU A 91 -31.64 -5.84 2.11
CA GLU A 91 -32.13 -4.49 2.39
C GLU A 91 -32.30 -3.62 1.13
N ASN A 92 -31.64 -3.97 0.02
CA ASN A 92 -31.62 -3.24 -1.25
C ASN A 92 -31.45 -1.72 -1.08
N LYS A 93 -30.55 -1.31 -0.17
CA LYS A 93 -30.21 0.08 0.12
C LYS A 93 -28.76 0.37 -0.26
N PRO A 94 -28.42 1.62 -0.65
CA PRO A 94 -27.05 2.03 -0.86
C PRO A 94 -26.22 1.86 0.42
N VAL A 95 -25.03 1.30 0.25
CA VAL A 95 -24.02 1.20 1.32
C VAL A 95 -22.66 1.64 0.78
N ILE A 96 -21.72 1.88 1.69
CA ILE A 96 -20.32 2.10 1.33
C ILE A 96 -19.52 0.83 1.63
N TYR A 97 -19.10 0.10 0.61
CA TYR A 97 -18.13 -0.98 0.75
C TYR A 97 -16.73 -0.40 0.88
N CYS A 98 -16.04 -0.76 1.96
CA CYS A 98 -14.69 -0.30 2.24
C CYS A 98 -13.75 -1.49 2.38
N THR A 99 -12.77 -1.60 1.49
CA THR A 99 -11.84 -2.73 1.41
C THR A 99 -10.39 -2.28 1.30
N PHE A 100 -9.48 -3.23 1.22
CA PHE A 100 -8.03 -3.07 1.16
C PHE A 100 -7.47 -3.82 -0.05
N HIS A 101 -6.26 -3.48 -0.48
CA HIS A 101 -5.51 -4.23 -1.50
C HIS A 101 -4.89 -5.50 -0.89
N LEU A 102 -5.73 -6.31 -0.23
CA LEU A 102 -5.37 -7.58 0.41
C LEU A 102 -5.95 -8.76 -0.38
N GLY A 103 -5.15 -9.80 -0.63
CA GLY A 103 -5.66 -11.04 -1.20
C GLY A 103 -6.21 -10.87 -2.62
N SER A 104 -7.36 -11.47 -2.91
CA SER A 104 -8.06 -11.34 -4.21
C SER A 104 -9.04 -10.17 -4.18
N TYR A 105 -8.63 -9.01 -3.64
CA TYR A 105 -9.51 -7.86 -3.35
C TYR A 105 -10.45 -7.45 -4.48
N ARG A 106 -9.98 -7.60 -5.71
CA ARG A 106 -10.69 -7.33 -6.95
C ARG A 106 -11.92 -8.19 -7.21
N LEU A 107 -12.04 -9.36 -6.56
CA LEU A 107 -13.18 -10.26 -6.69
C LEU A 107 -14.46 -9.71 -6.07
N ILE A 108 -14.37 -8.67 -5.23
CA ILE A 108 -15.56 -7.96 -4.75
C ILE A 108 -16.42 -7.43 -5.90
N ASN A 109 -15.79 -6.98 -7.00
CA ASN A 109 -16.52 -6.47 -8.17
C ASN A 109 -17.40 -7.57 -8.81
N PHE A 110 -16.91 -8.81 -8.85
CA PHE A 110 -17.67 -9.98 -9.32
C PHE A 110 -18.80 -10.32 -8.36
N PHE A 111 -18.54 -10.28 -7.06
CA PHE A 111 -19.56 -10.50 -6.05
C PHE A 111 -20.71 -9.49 -6.18
N LEU A 112 -20.41 -8.19 -6.20
CA LEU A 112 -21.42 -7.14 -6.33
C LEU A 112 -22.24 -7.30 -7.61
N TYR A 113 -21.57 -7.60 -8.73
CA TYR A 113 -22.24 -7.87 -9.99
C TYR A 113 -23.19 -9.07 -9.90
N LYS A 114 -22.69 -10.22 -9.44
CA LYS A 114 -23.47 -11.47 -9.32
C LYS A 114 -24.74 -11.27 -8.47
N HIS A 115 -24.68 -10.38 -7.47
CA HIS A 115 -25.76 -10.06 -6.57
C HIS A 115 -26.62 -8.86 -7.03
N LYS A 116 -26.47 -8.40 -8.28
CA LYS A 116 -27.25 -7.31 -8.88
C LYS A 116 -27.16 -5.99 -8.12
N ILE A 117 -25.99 -5.69 -7.57
CA ILE A 117 -25.76 -4.48 -6.81
C ILE A 117 -25.22 -3.42 -7.76
N ASP A 118 -25.95 -2.32 -7.90
CA ASP A 118 -25.49 -1.13 -8.60
C ASP A 118 -24.45 -0.40 -7.75
N TYR A 119 -23.31 -0.03 -8.34
CA TYR A 119 -22.26 0.65 -7.59
C TYR A 119 -21.32 1.53 -8.43
N ALA A 120 -20.73 2.50 -7.75
CA ALA A 120 -19.62 3.29 -8.27
C ALA A 120 -18.30 2.87 -7.59
N LEU A 121 -17.29 2.58 -8.40
CA LEU A 121 -15.94 2.23 -7.97
C LEU A 121 -15.04 3.48 -7.97
N MET A 122 -14.37 3.70 -6.83
CA MET A 122 -13.39 4.77 -6.68
C MET A 122 -11.97 4.28 -7.00
N ILE A 123 -11.28 4.98 -7.90
CA ILE A 123 -9.88 4.70 -8.24
C ILE A 123 -9.05 6.00 -8.29
N SER A 124 -7.73 5.87 -8.12
CA SER A 124 -6.78 7.00 -8.25
C SER A 124 -6.76 7.57 -9.66
N GLN A 125 -6.25 8.80 -9.84
CA GLN A 125 -6.08 9.39 -11.17
C GLN A 125 -5.20 8.49 -12.06
N LYS A 126 -4.07 8.01 -11.52
CA LYS A 126 -3.14 7.14 -12.24
C LYS A 126 -3.81 5.84 -12.71
N THR A 127 -4.59 5.20 -11.83
CA THR A 127 -5.35 3.99 -12.17
C THR A 127 -6.44 4.30 -13.19
N PHE A 128 -7.10 5.46 -13.07
CA PHE A 128 -8.12 5.91 -14.02
C PHE A 128 -7.56 6.01 -15.44
N GLU A 129 -6.44 6.70 -15.61
CA GLU A 129 -5.80 6.85 -16.91
C GLU A 129 -5.25 5.53 -17.48
N ALA A 130 -4.70 4.66 -16.64
CA ALA A 130 -4.03 3.44 -17.08
C ALA A 130 -4.97 2.23 -17.26
N GLU A 131 -6.04 2.12 -16.46
CA GLU A 131 -6.80 0.87 -16.32
C GLU A 131 -8.31 0.99 -16.58
N GLU A 132 -8.87 2.20 -16.79
CA GLU A 132 -10.32 2.38 -16.97
C GLU A 132 -10.88 1.49 -18.09
N GLN A 133 -10.23 1.46 -19.26
CA GLN A 133 -10.66 0.63 -20.39
C GLN A 133 -10.65 -0.87 -20.05
N ARG A 134 -9.66 -1.31 -19.25
CA ARG A 134 -9.55 -2.70 -18.81
C ARG A 134 -10.66 -3.05 -17.83
N ILE A 135 -10.93 -2.17 -16.86
CA ILE A 135 -12.01 -2.34 -15.89
C ILE A 135 -13.36 -2.45 -16.61
N HIS A 136 -13.64 -1.56 -17.57
CA HIS A 136 -14.86 -1.65 -18.38
C HIS A 136 -14.93 -2.92 -19.22
N SER A 137 -13.80 -3.37 -19.79
CA SER A 137 -13.74 -4.62 -20.56
C SER A 137 -14.02 -5.85 -19.70
N ILE A 138 -13.51 -5.88 -18.46
CA ILE A 138 -13.80 -6.93 -17.49
C ILE A 138 -15.29 -6.91 -17.13
N HIS A 139 -15.85 -5.74 -16.81
CA HIS A 139 -17.28 -5.60 -16.52
C HIS A 139 -18.19 -6.10 -17.65
N LYS A 140 -17.85 -5.77 -18.90
CA LYS A 140 -18.60 -6.25 -20.06
C LYS A 140 -18.59 -7.78 -20.17
N LYS A 141 -17.44 -8.42 -19.92
CA LYS A 141 -17.35 -9.89 -19.90
C LYS A 141 -18.20 -10.50 -18.77
N ILE A 142 -18.29 -9.83 -17.63
CA ILE A 142 -19.15 -10.26 -16.51
C ILE A 142 -20.63 -10.16 -16.91
N GLU A 143 -21.01 -9.07 -17.58
CA GLU A 143 -22.38 -8.86 -18.09
C GLU A 143 -22.82 -9.93 -19.08
N GLU A 144 -21.98 -10.22 -20.07
CA GLU A 144 -22.20 -11.29 -21.05
C GLU A 144 -22.38 -12.66 -20.36
N LYS A 145 -21.70 -12.89 -19.23
CA LYS A 145 -21.78 -14.14 -18.47
C LYS A 145 -23.06 -14.29 -17.66
N TYR A 146 -23.49 -13.24 -16.96
CA TYR A 146 -24.60 -13.35 -16.00
C TYR A 146 -25.98 -12.96 -16.56
N ALA A 147 -26.05 -12.57 -17.85
CA ALA A 147 -27.30 -12.29 -18.57
C ALA A 147 -28.23 -11.28 -17.87
N HIS A 148 -27.65 -10.35 -17.11
CA HIS A 148 -28.30 -9.17 -16.56
C HIS A 148 -27.29 -8.04 -16.49
N SER A 149 -27.75 -6.81 -16.42
CA SER A 149 -26.90 -5.62 -16.29
C SER A 149 -27.06 -4.97 -14.91
N ILE A 150 -26.02 -4.24 -14.50
CA ILE A 150 -26.04 -3.34 -13.34
C ILE A 150 -25.60 -1.94 -13.79
N GLN A 151 -25.96 -0.92 -13.02
CA GLN A 151 -25.38 0.41 -13.11
C GLN A 151 -23.99 0.38 -12.46
N PHE A 152 -22.96 0.30 -13.30
CA PHE A 152 -21.56 0.37 -12.88
C PHE A 152 -20.91 1.65 -13.39
N LYS A 153 -20.19 2.34 -12.50
CA LYS A 153 -19.44 3.54 -12.87
C LYS A 153 -18.07 3.56 -12.21
N VAL A 154 -17.07 4.01 -12.96
CA VAL A 154 -15.74 4.32 -12.43
C VAL A 154 -15.67 5.82 -12.16
N LEU A 155 -15.22 6.19 -10.96
CA LEU A 155 -15.06 7.57 -10.53
C LEU A 155 -13.61 7.80 -10.09
N ASN A 156 -13.06 8.93 -10.53
CA ASN A 156 -11.73 9.37 -10.14
C ASN A 156 -11.75 10.04 -8.76
N ALA A 157 -11.05 9.44 -7.79
CA ALA A 157 -10.97 9.89 -6.40
C ALA A 157 -10.32 11.27 -6.22
N GLU A 158 -9.53 11.73 -7.19
CA GLU A 158 -8.76 12.98 -7.12
C GLU A 158 -9.46 14.16 -7.80
N SER A 159 -10.59 13.92 -8.49
CA SER A 159 -11.39 14.99 -9.10
C SER A 159 -12.02 15.90 -8.05
N GLU A 160 -11.95 17.22 -8.26
CA GLU A 160 -12.60 18.22 -7.40
C GLU A 160 -14.13 18.02 -7.28
N THR A 161 -14.74 17.42 -8.30
CA THR A 161 -16.19 17.18 -8.34
C THR A 161 -16.61 15.82 -7.76
N VAL A 162 -15.67 15.00 -7.32
CA VAL A 162 -15.92 13.59 -6.96
C VAL A 162 -16.94 13.45 -5.83
N ALA A 163 -16.90 14.33 -4.83
CA ALA A 163 -17.86 14.33 -3.72
C ALA A 163 -19.30 14.47 -4.21
N MET A 164 -19.53 15.41 -5.14
CA MET A 164 -20.85 15.61 -5.74
C MET A 164 -21.28 14.44 -6.62
N GLN A 165 -20.33 13.80 -7.31
CA GLN A 165 -20.61 12.61 -8.10
C GLN A 165 -21.05 11.45 -7.21
N MET A 166 -20.34 11.19 -6.10
CA MET A 166 -20.68 10.14 -5.15
C MET A 166 -22.06 10.34 -4.52
N ILE A 167 -22.38 11.57 -4.08
CA ILE A 167 -23.71 11.91 -3.55
C ILE A 167 -24.81 11.62 -4.58
N ARG A 168 -24.57 11.95 -5.86
CA ARG A 168 -25.53 11.67 -6.94
C ARG A 168 -25.73 10.18 -7.16
N GLU A 169 -24.66 9.39 -7.14
CA GLU A 169 -24.76 7.93 -7.29
C GLU A 169 -25.55 7.30 -6.14
N VAL A 170 -25.27 7.68 -4.89
CA VAL A 170 -26.04 7.19 -3.73
C VAL A 170 -27.51 7.57 -3.83
N ARG A 171 -27.83 8.80 -4.23
CA ARG A 171 -29.23 9.24 -4.42
C ARG A 171 -29.97 8.50 -5.53
N LYS A 172 -29.27 7.89 -6.48
CA LYS A 172 -29.87 7.03 -7.51
C LYS A 172 -30.15 5.60 -7.02
N GLY A 173 -29.64 5.25 -5.83
CA GLY A 173 -29.70 3.88 -5.31
C GLY A 173 -28.38 3.12 -5.42
N ASN A 174 -27.31 3.72 -5.95
CA ASN A 174 -26.05 3.03 -6.18
C ASN A 174 -25.18 3.02 -4.91
N SER A 175 -24.59 1.87 -4.60
CA SER A 175 -23.58 1.75 -3.55
C SER A 175 -22.24 2.36 -3.99
N LEU A 176 -21.32 2.55 -3.05
CA LEU A 176 -19.96 3.02 -3.33
C LEU A 176 -18.95 1.94 -2.92
N LEU A 177 -17.87 1.81 -3.68
CA LEU A 177 -16.76 0.90 -3.39
C LEU A 177 -15.43 1.66 -3.32
N PHE A 178 -14.71 1.51 -2.20
CA PHE A 178 -13.43 2.16 -1.93
C PHE A 178 -12.35 1.17 -1.50
N TYR A 179 -11.11 1.44 -1.93
CA TYR A 179 -9.89 0.88 -1.33
C TYR A 179 -9.26 1.92 -0.41
N ILE A 180 -9.40 1.76 0.90
CA ILE A 180 -9.04 2.80 1.88
C ILE A 180 -7.52 2.98 2.05
N ASP A 181 -6.76 1.90 1.84
CA ASP A 181 -5.32 1.85 2.00
C ASP A 181 -4.55 2.55 0.88
N GLY A 182 -5.19 2.90 -0.25
CA GLY A 182 -4.55 3.77 -1.24
C GLY A 182 -4.30 5.19 -0.71
N ASN A 183 -5.08 5.63 0.28
CA ASN A 183 -5.05 6.98 0.87
C ASN A 183 -5.04 8.14 -0.15
N THR A 184 -5.54 7.87 -1.36
CA THR A 184 -5.69 8.85 -2.46
C THR A 184 -6.99 9.63 -2.32
N GLY A 185 -6.99 10.85 -2.84
CA GLY A 185 -8.19 11.70 -2.93
C GLY A 185 -7.80 13.10 -3.37
N VAL A 186 -8.76 14.02 -3.44
CA VAL A 186 -8.48 15.45 -3.74
C VAL A 186 -7.27 15.92 -2.93
N GLY A 187 -6.32 16.57 -3.61
CA GLY A 187 -5.05 17.04 -3.02
C GLY A 187 -3.91 16.02 -2.96
N GLY A 188 -4.03 14.83 -3.57
CA GLY A 188 -2.95 13.84 -3.70
C GLY A 188 -2.59 13.09 -2.41
N THR A 189 -1.64 12.15 -2.47
CA THR A 189 -1.25 11.30 -1.33
C THR A 189 -0.42 12.02 -0.26
N ASP A 190 0.25 13.13 -0.61
CA ASP A 190 1.17 13.86 0.28
C ASP A 190 0.49 14.87 1.21
N ARG A 191 -0.85 14.81 1.29
CA ARG A 191 -1.66 15.74 2.08
C ARG A 191 -1.37 15.58 3.57
N LYS A 192 -1.43 16.68 4.34
CA LYS A 192 -1.24 16.71 5.81
C LYS A 192 -2.21 17.67 6.52
N ASP A 193 -3.45 17.74 6.06
CA ASP A 193 -4.44 18.69 6.58
C ASP A 193 -5.61 18.03 7.33
N ASP A 194 -6.63 18.84 7.63
CA ASP A 194 -7.82 18.46 8.39
C ASP A 194 -8.67 17.35 7.74
N LYS A 195 -8.30 16.87 6.54
CA LYS A 195 -8.97 15.75 5.84
C LYS A 195 -8.42 14.39 6.23
N LEU A 196 -7.39 14.36 7.07
CA LEU A 196 -6.80 13.15 7.62
C LEU A 196 -7.19 12.98 9.09
N VAL A 197 -7.30 11.72 9.51
CA VAL A 197 -7.43 11.34 10.92
C VAL A 197 -6.24 10.47 11.28
N ALA A 198 -5.66 10.76 12.45
CA ALA A 198 -4.64 9.90 13.04
C ALA A 198 -5.31 8.65 13.60
N ILE A 199 -4.83 7.49 13.18
CA ILE A 199 -5.26 6.17 13.66
C ILE A 199 -4.05 5.40 14.20
N ASP A 200 -4.31 4.54 15.17
CA ASP A 200 -3.35 3.53 15.61
C ASP A 200 -3.41 2.34 14.64
N PHE A 201 -2.26 1.96 14.08
CA PHE A 201 -2.15 0.81 13.21
C PHE A 201 -0.85 0.08 13.49
N LEU A 202 -0.97 -1.11 14.08
CA LEU A 202 0.16 -1.99 14.40
C LEU A 202 1.25 -1.29 15.24
N GLY A 203 0.83 -0.48 16.21
CA GLY A 203 1.74 0.26 17.10
C GLY A 203 2.34 1.52 16.49
N GLN A 204 1.94 1.89 15.29
CA GLN A 204 2.34 3.12 14.61
C GLN A 204 1.14 4.05 14.43
N THR A 205 1.40 5.35 14.31
CA THR A 205 0.35 6.32 13.97
C THR A 205 0.32 6.55 12.46
N LEU A 206 -0.78 6.16 11.82
CA LEU A 206 -1.06 6.43 10.41
C LEU A 206 -2.01 7.61 10.25
N LEU A 207 -1.83 8.39 9.18
CA LEU A 207 -2.74 9.43 8.75
C LEU A 207 -3.64 8.90 7.64
N ALA A 208 -4.88 8.54 7.98
CA ALA A 208 -5.85 7.99 7.03
C ALA A 208 -6.90 9.04 6.62
N ARG A 209 -7.34 9.01 5.36
CA ARG A 209 -8.43 9.88 4.88
C ARG A 209 -9.76 9.51 5.55
N LYS A 210 -10.40 10.49 6.19
CA LYS A 210 -11.75 10.32 6.78
C LYS A 210 -12.91 10.45 5.78
N GLY A 211 -12.63 10.63 4.49
CA GLY A 211 -13.67 10.92 3.48
C GLY A 211 -14.78 9.86 3.40
N ILE A 212 -14.43 8.58 3.57
CA ILE A 212 -15.38 7.45 3.57
C ILE A 212 -16.38 7.59 4.73
N ALA A 213 -15.88 7.76 5.96
CA ALA A 213 -16.71 7.92 7.14
C ALA A 213 -17.50 9.23 7.13
N PHE A 214 -16.90 10.31 6.59
CA PHE A 214 -17.61 11.57 6.38
C PHE A 214 -18.82 11.39 5.45
N LEU A 215 -18.66 10.69 4.32
CA LEU A 215 -19.76 10.43 3.39
C LEU A 215 -20.84 9.56 4.02
N SER A 216 -20.44 8.53 4.76
CA SER A 216 -21.38 7.69 5.53
C SER A 216 -22.25 8.52 6.47
N HIS A 217 -21.63 9.38 7.29
CA HIS A 217 -22.35 10.28 8.20
C HIS A 217 -23.25 11.26 7.46
N TYR A 218 -22.72 11.91 6.43
CA TYR A 218 -23.44 12.92 5.66
C TYR A 218 -24.65 12.36 4.89
N LEU A 219 -24.53 11.14 4.35
CA LEU A 219 -25.58 10.47 3.58
C LEU A 219 -26.47 9.58 4.44
N ASN A 220 -26.14 9.40 5.72
CA ASN A 220 -26.79 8.49 6.64
C ASN A 220 -26.90 7.05 6.09
N ILE A 221 -25.80 6.54 5.52
CA ILE A 221 -25.67 5.17 5.02
C ILE A 221 -24.52 4.45 5.72
N PRO A 222 -24.59 3.13 5.93
CA PRO A 222 -23.55 2.42 6.65
C PRO A 222 -22.28 2.25 5.81
N VAL A 223 -21.15 2.11 6.50
CA VAL A 223 -19.93 1.54 5.92
C VAL A 223 -19.91 0.05 6.21
N ILE A 224 -19.75 -0.79 5.19
CA ILE A 224 -19.52 -2.22 5.34
C ILE A 224 -18.02 -2.46 5.10
N PRO A 225 -17.23 -2.75 6.14
CA PRO A 225 -15.86 -3.21 5.96
C PRO A 225 -15.88 -4.57 5.25
N VAL A 226 -15.00 -4.73 4.26
CA VAL A 226 -14.84 -5.97 3.52
C VAL A 226 -13.36 -6.29 3.42
N LEU A 227 -12.99 -7.54 3.66
CA LEU A 227 -11.63 -8.01 3.43
C LEU A 227 -11.64 -9.16 2.43
N SER A 228 -10.66 -9.15 1.54
CA SER A 228 -10.30 -10.36 0.78
C SER A 228 -8.97 -10.89 1.26
N TYR A 229 -8.84 -12.21 1.32
CA TYR A 229 -7.62 -12.92 1.65
C TYR A 229 -7.68 -14.32 1.06
N ARG A 230 -6.54 -14.98 0.93
CA ARG A 230 -6.41 -16.37 0.50
C ARG A 230 -5.97 -17.21 1.67
N ARG A 231 -6.69 -18.29 1.96
CA ARG A 231 -6.23 -19.31 2.92
C ARG A 231 -5.22 -20.25 2.29
N THR A 232 -5.45 -20.56 1.01
CA THR A 232 -4.50 -21.21 0.11
C THR A 232 -4.62 -20.53 -1.25
N VAL A 233 -3.66 -20.75 -2.17
CA VAL A 233 -3.68 -20.18 -3.52
C VAL A 233 -5.05 -20.35 -4.21
N ALA A 234 -5.67 -21.52 -4.08
CA ALA A 234 -6.96 -21.86 -4.71
C ALA A 234 -8.20 -21.53 -3.87
N GLU A 235 -8.05 -20.89 -2.71
CA GLU A 235 -9.16 -20.61 -1.80
C GLU A 235 -9.24 -19.11 -1.49
N PRO A 236 -9.72 -18.29 -2.46
CA PRO A 236 -10.00 -16.90 -2.21
C PRO A 236 -11.24 -16.77 -1.31
N ILE A 237 -11.13 -15.88 -0.33
CA ILE A 237 -12.19 -15.55 0.63
C ILE A 237 -12.53 -14.06 0.47
N LEU A 238 -13.83 -13.75 0.55
CA LEU A 238 -14.35 -12.41 0.72
C LEU A 238 -15.20 -12.40 1.99
N GLU A 239 -14.79 -11.61 2.97
CA GLU A 239 -15.42 -11.55 4.29
C GLU A 239 -16.02 -10.17 4.52
N PHE A 240 -17.32 -10.12 4.76
CA PHE A 240 -18.09 -8.92 5.07
C PHE A 240 -18.24 -8.79 6.58
N PHE A 241 -17.91 -7.63 7.14
CA PHE A 241 -18.07 -7.36 8.56
C PHE A 241 -19.39 -6.63 8.84
N ASP A 242 -19.72 -6.49 10.12
CA ASP A 242 -20.94 -5.79 10.52
C ASP A 242 -20.95 -4.35 9.99
N PRO A 243 -22.10 -3.86 9.48
CA PRO A 243 -22.18 -2.50 9.00
C PRO A 243 -22.00 -1.49 10.15
N ILE A 244 -21.16 -0.49 9.93
CA ILE A 244 -20.92 0.63 10.85
C ILE A 244 -21.89 1.75 10.44
N TYR A 245 -22.87 2.03 11.29
CA TYR A 245 -23.88 3.06 11.05
C TYR A 245 -23.49 4.38 11.72
N PRO A 246 -23.72 5.54 11.06
CA PRO A 246 -23.73 6.80 11.78
C PRO A 246 -24.95 6.85 12.69
N THR A 247 -24.77 7.27 13.94
CA THR A 247 -25.90 7.56 14.84
C THR A 247 -26.19 9.07 14.84
N PRO A 248 -27.45 9.49 14.94
CA PRO A 248 -27.83 10.90 14.94
C PRO A 248 -27.12 11.74 16.01
N GLU A 249 -26.75 11.12 17.13
CA GLU A 249 -26.15 11.78 18.29
C GLU A 249 -24.62 11.90 18.19
N THR A 250 -23.98 11.19 17.26
CA THR A 250 -22.50 11.19 17.17
C THR A 250 -22.01 12.41 16.40
N ASP A 251 -21.12 13.17 17.02
CA ASP A 251 -20.36 14.22 16.34
C ASP A 251 -19.65 13.66 15.10
N ARG A 252 -19.70 14.39 13.99
CA ARG A 252 -19.19 13.93 12.71
C ARG A 252 -17.70 13.59 12.75
N GLU A 253 -16.90 14.40 13.43
CA GLU A 253 -15.44 14.18 13.53
C GLU A 253 -15.12 13.00 14.42
N ALA A 254 -15.84 12.84 15.53
CA ALA A 254 -15.76 11.67 16.38
C ALA A 254 -16.13 10.38 15.60
N TYR A 255 -17.25 10.40 14.87
CA TYR A 255 -17.68 9.27 14.01
C TYR A 255 -16.62 8.93 12.97
N CYS A 256 -16.08 9.95 12.30
CA CYS A 256 -15.02 9.79 11.30
C CYS A 256 -13.81 9.05 11.87
N LYS A 257 -13.30 9.52 13.01
CA LYS A 257 -12.14 8.90 13.67
C LYS A 257 -12.44 7.46 14.11
N GLN A 258 -13.57 7.24 14.77
CA GLN A 258 -13.95 5.91 15.29
C GLN A 258 -14.15 4.89 14.17
N THR A 259 -14.93 5.24 13.15
CA THR A 259 -15.21 4.37 12.01
C THR A 259 -13.93 4.02 11.25
N THR A 260 -13.08 5.02 10.97
CA THR A 260 -11.80 4.76 10.31
C THR A 260 -10.90 3.87 11.17
N GLN A 261 -10.79 4.13 12.47
CA GLN A 261 -10.02 3.28 13.38
C GLN A 261 -10.54 1.83 13.41
N GLU A 262 -11.85 1.63 13.43
CA GLU A 262 -12.47 0.31 13.45
C GLU A 262 -12.15 -0.50 12.18
N ILE A 263 -12.27 0.12 11.00
CA ILE A 263 -11.93 -0.49 9.71
C ILE A 263 -10.47 -0.96 9.70
N TRP A 264 -9.55 -0.12 10.17
CA TRP A 264 -8.12 -0.45 10.23
C TRP A 264 -7.81 -1.50 11.32
N ASN A 265 -8.53 -1.52 12.45
CA ASN A 265 -8.42 -2.58 13.46
C ASN A 265 -8.85 -3.94 12.91
N ILE A 266 -9.93 -3.97 12.13
CA ILE A 266 -10.37 -5.19 11.43
C ILE A 266 -9.24 -5.68 10.53
N PHE A 267 -8.70 -4.80 9.67
CA PHE A 267 -7.61 -5.12 8.76
C PHE A 267 -6.35 -5.62 9.46
N ALA A 268 -5.90 -4.95 10.53
CA ALA A 268 -4.70 -5.29 11.28
C ALA A 268 -4.69 -6.76 11.77
N ARG A 269 -5.86 -7.31 12.14
CA ARG A 269 -5.98 -8.72 12.57
C ARG A 269 -5.71 -9.72 11.46
N TYR A 270 -6.04 -9.38 10.22
CA TYR A 270 -5.84 -10.25 9.06
C TYR A 270 -4.46 -10.06 8.45
N LEU A 271 -3.95 -8.82 8.43
CA LEU A 271 -2.61 -8.54 7.94
C LEU A 271 -1.55 -9.29 8.75
N LYS A 272 -1.72 -9.42 10.07
CA LYS A 272 -0.83 -10.25 10.91
C LYS A 272 -0.83 -11.73 10.53
N LYS A 273 -1.89 -12.25 9.91
CA LYS A 273 -2.03 -13.66 9.55
C LYS A 273 -1.60 -13.97 8.12
N TYR A 274 -1.77 -13.01 7.21
CA TYR A 274 -1.47 -13.14 5.78
C TYR A 274 -0.67 -11.92 5.29
N PRO A 275 0.49 -11.64 5.89
CA PRO A 275 1.21 -10.40 5.64
C PRO A 275 1.61 -10.27 4.16
N GLU A 276 2.06 -11.34 3.52
CA GLU A 276 2.50 -11.35 2.12
C GLU A 276 1.41 -10.94 1.10
N GLN A 277 0.13 -10.93 1.48
CA GLN A 277 -0.97 -10.70 0.55
C GLN A 277 -1.37 -9.23 0.41
N TRP A 278 -0.74 -8.31 1.13
CA TRP A 278 -1.08 -6.89 1.12
C TRP A 278 -0.16 -6.08 0.22
N GLU A 279 -0.72 -5.47 -0.82
CA GLU A 279 0.03 -4.61 -1.75
C GLU A 279 0.63 -3.36 -1.06
N GLY A 280 0.04 -2.94 0.07
CA GLY A 280 0.43 -1.73 0.78
C GLY A 280 1.83 -1.73 1.41
N TRP A 281 2.54 -2.85 1.47
CA TRP A 281 3.95 -2.84 1.85
C TRP A 281 4.82 -1.95 0.95
N LEU A 282 4.36 -1.71 -0.28
CA LEU A 282 5.05 -0.89 -1.28
C LEU A 282 4.84 0.63 -1.08
N TYR A 283 3.92 1.06 -0.20
CA TYR A 283 3.58 2.49 -0.10
C TYR A 283 3.04 2.97 1.26
N ALA A 284 2.64 2.09 2.19
CA ALA A 284 1.95 2.50 3.42
C ALA A 284 2.82 3.36 4.37
N ASN A 285 4.15 3.23 4.26
CA ASN A 285 5.11 4.09 4.94
C ASN A 285 4.90 5.59 4.67
N HIS A 286 4.39 5.95 3.49
CA HIS A 286 4.12 7.34 3.13
C HIS A 286 3.00 7.97 3.98
N PHE A 287 2.20 7.15 4.67
CA PHE A 287 1.08 7.61 5.48
C PHE A 287 1.42 7.70 6.97
N LEU A 288 2.66 7.38 7.36
CA LEU A 288 3.10 7.52 8.75
C LEU A 288 3.04 8.99 9.17
N SER A 289 2.48 9.22 10.36
CA SER A 289 2.61 10.52 11.01
C SER A 289 4.08 10.74 11.30
N THR A 290 4.68 11.71 10.60
CA THR A 290 6.03 12.15 10.92
C THR A 290 5.94 12.93 12.22
N PRO A 291 6.74 12.60 13.25
CA PRO A 291 6.93 13.54 14.35
C PRO A 291 7.30 14.90 13.73
N GLU A 292 6.72 16.00 14.21
CA GLU A 292 7.21 17.32 13.84
C GLU A 292 8.72 17.29 14.05
N GLN A 293 9.48 17.39 12.96
CA GLN A 293 10.92 17.50 13.04
C GLN A 293 11.20 18.85 13.70
N GLY A 294 11.23 18.87 15.02
CA GLY A 294 12.13 19.73 15.75
C GLY A 294 13.51 19.36 15.24
N THR A 295 13.99 20.09 14.23
CA THR A 295 15.33 19.99 13.67
C THR A 295 16.34 20.51 14.71
N SER A 296 16.39 19.87 15.87
CA SER A 296 17.62 19.81 16.65
C SER A 296 18.52 18.81 15.92
N TYR A 297 19.09 19.23 14.80
CA TYR A 297 20.31 18.60 14.34
C TYR A 297 21.27 18.72 15.52
N ALA A 298 21.66 17.58 16.09
CA ALA A 298 22.73 17.56 17.07
C ALA A 298 23.91 18.33 16.46
N ALA A 299 24.61 19.12 17.29
CA ALA A 299 25.79 19.85 16.83
C ALA A 299 26.71 18.87 16.07
N PRO A 300 27.28 19.28 14.92
CA PRO A 300 28.14 18.38 14.13
C PRO A 300 29.20 17.78 15.04
N ILE A 301 29.22 16.45 15.14
CA ILE A 301 30.30 15.75 15.83
C ILE A 301 31.55 15.93 14.95
N PRO A 302 32.59 16.63 15.43
CA PRO A 302 33.78 16.85 14.64
C PRO A 302 34.41 15.51 14.25
N ILE A 303 34.89 15.40 13.01
CA ILE A 303 35.64 14.22 12.60
C ILE A 303 37.02 14.24 13.26
N GLU A 304 37.31 13.17 13.97
CA GLU A 304 38.61 12.93 14.59
C GLU A 304 39.54 12.28 13.58
N ASP A 305 40.73 12.87 13.41
CA ASP A 305 41.70 12.41 12.40
C ASP A 305 42.09 10.95 12.55
N ASN A 306 42.24 10.48 13.80
CA ASN A 306 42.69 9.12 14.12
C ASN A 306 41.54 8.13 14.37
N SER A 307 40.31 8.51 14.03
CA SER A 307 39.14 7.64 14.16
C SER A 307 38.78 7.01 12.83
N TYR A 308 38.15 5.84 12.86
CA TYR A 308 37.67 5.15 11.67
C TYR A 308 36.16 5.34 11.51
N TYR A 309 35.74 5.44 10.26
CA TYR A 309 34.36 5.66 9.88
C TYR A 309 33.96 4.70 8.77
N THR A 310 32.75 4.17 8.87
CA THR A 310 32.20 3.19 7.93
C THR A 310 30.84 3.63 7.41
N PHE A 311 30.46 3.15 6.23
CA PHE A 311 29.12 3.38 5.70
C PHE A 311 28.07 2.71 6.59
N ALA A 312 27.08 3.47 7.05
CA ALA A 312 26.06 3.01 7.97
C ALA A 312 24.98 2.15 7.25
N ARG A 313 25.38 0.98 6.75
CA ARG A 313 24.53 0.05 5.99
C ARG A 313 23.26 -0.41 6.69
N ASN A 314 23.24 -0.35 8.03
CA ASN A 314 22.03 -0.63 8.81
C ASN A 314 20.97 0.47 8.65
N ASN A 315 21.41 1.71 8.42
CA ASN A 315 20.54 2.88 8.29
C ASN A 315 20.23 3.19 6.83
N TYR A 316 21.16 2.91 5.91
CA TYR A 316 21.07 3.31 4.51
C TYR A 316 21.32 2.14 3.56
N SER A 317 20.55 2.11 2.48
CA SER A 317 20.74 1.21 1.34
C SER A 317 20.96 2.02 0.06
N LEU A 318 21.79 1.53 -0.86
CA LEU A 318 21.98 2.15 -2.17
C LEU A 318 21.01 1.57 -3.21
N PHE A 319 20.52 2.42 -4.11
CA PHE A 319 19.86 1.99 -5.34
C PHE A 319 20.03 3.02 -6.46
N ALA A 320 19.92 2.56 -7.70
CA ALA A 320 20.01 3.38 -8.90
C ALA A 320 18.86 3.03 -9.86
N ASN A 321 18.36 4.04 -10.56
CA ASN A 321 17.37 3.87 -11.61
C ASN A 321 17.62 4.89 -12.74
N HIS A 322 16.75 4.91 -13.76
CA HIS A 322 16.87 5.83 -14.90
C HIS A 322 16.85 7.33 -14.51
N GLN A 323 16.39 7.69 -13.30
CA GLN A 323 16.31 9.06 -12.79
C GLN A 323 17.55 9.48 -11.99
N GLY A 324 18.42 8.54 -11.61
CA GLY A 324 19.70 8.81 -10.96
C GLY A 324 20.08 7.81 -9.86
N HIS A 325 20.87 8.30 -8.91
CA HIS A 325 21.49 7.54 -7.85
C HIS A 325 20.98 8.00 -6.48
N TYR A 326 20.66 7.06 -5.60
CA TYR A 326 19.93 7.35 -4.38
C TYR A 326 20.46 6.59 -3.16
N LEU A 327 20.39 7.25 -2.01
CA LEU A 327 20.45 6.63 -0.69
C LEU A 327 19.05 6.47 -0.14
N TYR A 328 18.66 5.25 0.18
CA TYR A 328 17.40 4.90 0.80
C TYR A 328 17.59 4.76 2.30
N HIS A 329 16.87 5.55 3.11
CA HIS A 329 16.92 5.43 4.56
C HIS A 329 16.00 4.28 5.04
N ASN A 330 16.58 3.22 5.60
CA ASN A 330 15.88 1.96 5.92
C ASN A 330 14.76 2.10 6.97
N GLN A 331 14.84 3.09 7.87
CA GLN A 331 13.81 3.33 8.88
C GLN A 331 12.75 4.38 8.48
N THR A 332 13.16 5.46 7.82
CA THR A 332 12.26 6.57 7.47
C THR A 332 11.72 6.46 6.06
N THR A 333 12.24 5.54 5.25
CA THR A 333 11.91 5.30 3.83
C THR A 333 12.21 6.48 2.90
N HIS A 334 12.87 7.52 3.40
CA HIS A 334 13.24 8.69 2.62
C HIS A 334 14.40 8.37 1.67
N CYS A 335 14.22 8.71 0.39
CA CYS A 335 15.25 8.65 -0.64
C CYS A 335 15.98 9.99 -0.79
N ILE A 336 17.30 9.98 -0.65
CA ILE A 336 18.18 11.13 -0.88
C ILE A 336 18.89 10.93 -2.21
N LYS A 337 18.66 11.82 -3.18
CA LYS A 337 19.38 11.81 -4.45
C LYS A 337 20.81 12.29 -4.24
N VAL A 338 21.79 11.56 -4.76
CA VAL A 338 23.22 11.86 -4.64
C VAL A 338 23.89 11.97 -6.02
N SER A 339 25.06 12.60 -6.08
CA SER A 339 25.86 12.64 -7.31
C SER A 339 26.40 11.24 -7.65
N ASP A 340 26.65 11.00 -8.94
CA ASP A 340 27.29 9.76 -9.41
C ASP A 340 28.65 9.50 -8.73
N SER A 341 29.45 10.56 -8.51
CA SER A 341 30.74 10.46 -7.84
C SER A 341 30.62 10.00 -6.38
N LEU A 342 29.71 10.61 -5.61
CA LEU A 342 29.48 10.24 -4.22
C LEU A 342 28.88 8.84 -4.15
N PHE A 343 27.96 8.51 -5.05
CA PHE A 343 27.35 7.18 -5.10
C PHE A 343 28.37 6.07 -5.34
N LYS A 344 29.25 6.22 -6.34
CA LYS A 344 30.32 5.26 -6.63
C LYS A 344 31.27 5.10 -5.45
N PHE A 345 31.59 6.19 -4.77
CA PHE A 345 32.42 6.18 -3.57
C PHE A 345 31.75 5.39 -2.43
N LEU A 346 30.50 5.71 -2.09
CA LEU A 346 29.75 5.02 -1.04
C LEU A 346 29.52 3.54 -1.37
N ASN A 347 29.17 3.22 -2.62
CA ASN A 347 29.00 1.85 -3.07
C ASN A 347 30.28 1.03 -2.90
N LYS A 348 31.43 1.59 -3.29
CA LYS A 348 32.71 0.91 -3.13
C LYS A 348 33.01 0.61 -1.66
N ILE A 349 32.77 1.57 -0.77
CA ILE A 349 32.98 1.40 0.67
C ILE A 349 32.06 0.31 1.23
N ASP A 350 30.79 0.29 0.82
CA ASP A 350 29.81 -0.68 1.30
C ASP A 350 30.17 -2.11 0.85
N GLN A 351 30.47 -2.29 -0.44
CA GLN A 351 30.84 -3.57 -1.06
C GLN A 351 32.13 -4.16 -0.50
N ASP A 352 33.17 -3.32 -0.34
CA ASP A 352 34.49 -3.76 0.11
C ASP A 352 34.59 -3.77 1.66
N HIS A 353 33.52 -3.40 2.38
CA HIS A 353 33.49 -3.27 3.84
C HIS A 353 34.64 -2.40 4.39
N ILE A 354 34.89 -1.26 3.76
CA ILE A 354 36.04 -0.41 4.08
C ILE A 354 35.73 0.52 5.25
N ASP A 355 36.61 0.51 6.24
CA ASP A 355 36.67 1.55 7.26
C ASP A 355 37.73 2.58 6.86
N ILE A 356 37.36 3.87 6.84
CA ILE A 356 38.23 4.96 6.41
C ILE A 356 38.62 5.82 7.61
N GLU A 357 39.92 6.04 7.77
CA GLU A 357 40.47 6.97 8.76
C GLU A 357 39.96 8.40 8.50
N GLY A 358 39.57 9.12 9.55
CA GLY A 358 38.96 10.46 9.47
C GLY A 358 39.84 11.47 8.71
N LYS A 359 41.16 11.40 8.88
CA LYS A 359 42.11 12.21 8.11
C LYS A 359 42.03 11.94 6.60
N SER A 360 41.89 10.67 6.22
CA SER A 360 41.75 10.25 4.82
C SER A 360 40.39 10.70 4.25
N LEU A 361 39.31 10.60 5.02
CA LEU A 361 37.99 11.12 4.62
C LEU A 361 38.02 12.63 4.33
N LYS A 362 38.67 13.42 5.20
CA LYS A 362 38.85 14.87 4.99
C LYS A 362 39.63 15.21 3.71
N GLY A 363 40.50 14.31 3.26
CA GLY A 363 41.23 14.45 2.00
C GLY A 363 40.44 14.05 0.76
N LEU A 364 39.39 13.23 0.91
CA LEU A 364 38.61 12.66 -0.18
C LEU A 364 37.30 13.42 -0.46
N ILE A 365 36.70 14.03 0.57
CA ILE A 365 35.40 14.69 0.50
C ILE A 365 35.52 16.12 1.07
N SER A 366 34.82 17.09 0.49
CA SER A 366 34.79 18.45 1.02
C SER A 366 34.25 18.46 2.45
N GLU A 367 34.82 19.32 3.30
CA GLU A 367 34.45 19.41 4.72
C GLU A 367 32.93 19.64 4.92
N SER A 368 32.31 20.47 4.07
CA SER A 368 30.87 20.72 4.10
C SER A 368 30.02 19.46 3.84
N LEU A 369 30.38 18.66 2.84
CA LEU A 369 29.68 17.43 2.49
C LEU A 369 29.95 16.36 3.56
N LEU A 370 31.19 16.24 4.01
CA LEU A 370 31.57 15.29 5.03
C LEU A 370 30.85 15.54 6.36
N ASN A 371 30.74 16.80 6.79
CA ASN A 371 29.92 17.18 7.95
C ASN A 371 28.45 16.80 7.76
N ASN A 372 27.90 17.00 6.56
CA ASN A 372 26.53 16.60 6.26
C ASN A 372 26.34 15.06 6.32
N LEU A 373 27.28 14.27 5.80
CA LEU A 373 27.22 12.80 5.83
C LEU A 373 27.30 12.25 7.27
N ILE A 374 28.06 12.88 8.16
CA ILE A 374 28.11 12.51 9.58
C ILE A 374 26.85 12.95 10.32
N GLN A 375 26.40 14.20 10.11
CA GLN A 375 25.17 14.71 10.74
C GLN A 375 23.93 13.88 10.37
N THR A 376 23.90 13.37 9.13
CA THR A 376 22.83 12.48 8.66
C THR A 376 23.08 11.01 9.00
N SER A 377 24.16 10.68 9.72
CA SER A 377 24.50 9.29 10.08
C SER A 377 24.65 8.36 8.87
N ILE A 378 25.02 8.89 7.70
CA ILE A 378 25.41 8.10 6.53
C ILE A 378 26.76 7.44 6.77
N PHE A 379 27.67 8.15 7.44
CA PHE A 379 28.88 7.58 8.04
C PHE A 379 28.69 7.42 9.55
N ALA A 380 29.12 6.27 10.08
CA ALA A 380 29.18 6.00 11.51
C ALA A 380 30.64 5.79 11.93
N LYS A 381 31.00 6.32 13.10
CA LYS A 381 32.29 6.05 13.75
C LYS A 381 32.31 4.57 14.20
N VAL A 382 33.39 3.86 13.91
CA VAL A 382 33.61 2.44 14.27
C VAL A 382 34.37 2.32 15.58
#